data_AF-A0A933TZT7-F1
#
_entry.id   AF-A0A933TZT7-F1
#
_cell.length_a   1.000
_cell.length_b   1.000
_cell.length_c   1.000
_cell.angle_alpha   90.00
_cell.angle_beta   90.00
_cell.angle_gamma   90.00
#
_symmetry.space_group_name_H-M   'P 1'
#
loop_
_entity.id
_entity.type
_entity.pdbx_description
1 polymer ?
#
loop_
_entity_poly.entity_id
_entity_poly.type
_entity_poly.pdbx_seq_one_letter_code
_entity_poly.pdbx_strand_id
1 'polypeptide(L)'
;MSLEMYLTFLALVVAVYSILTQTQKSALAIFFPSRCFVVVMIFSFLVSFMPYLFIFWGYTLCFKWKHLIELIAFIPPFGIVVYGIVFYFRARLGPGNFEEFNDFVKASLRENSFDELNRIVSRNKTRISDLSKKTLLLMYDSRIVSNFLRADTWFPLELLGDEKMLESLGQQLHIPVDTTVREMFKLESSPLHEAVFNSFGGKERIWYSHESKKLNELTFQNPEWYTKTSADYTLLIVACEAINSGRLDEIYNHNGRSYEWRQGKSSRANCPIWLSLKTQVLAIQEGIAKNSKPNYCVSNLADLFHVILPHSKYDPMVWKDEMANPEFPTPYAYLLYEICSDYNMLSRDCICKSHSGINRSLGVNADDLAQSWTRCIEYISKQYNKNVGQDFQEQIVRQYLEFILQLKFASYEILPDRKTQGFTDEATLFLNKLKFKLKMSDYLRNVIMKVADTIDYTHYNHQEGKDWLLASISAKAS
;
A
#
# COMPACT_ATOMS: atom_id res chain seq x y z
N MET A 1 -18.63 -27.06 -49.67
CA MET A 1 -18.49 -25.61 -49.85
C MET A 1 -18.23 -25.34 -51.32
N SER A 2 -19.15 -24.64 -51.99
CA SER A 2 -18.89 -24.08 -53.33
C SER A 2 -17.84 -22.97 -53.21
N LEU A 3 -17.19 -22.60 -54.32
CA LEU A 3 -16.23 -21.49 -54.34
C LEU A 3 -16.87 -20.18 -53.82
N GLU A 4 -18.13 -19.95 -54.17
CA GLU A 4 -18.93 -18.81 -53.68
C GLU A 4 -19.09 -18.82 -52.15
N MET A 5 -19.39 -19.99 -51.57
CA MET A 5 -19.48 -20.13 -50.11
C MET A 5 -18.10 -19.95 -49.43
N TYR A 6 -17.00 -20.41 -50.05
CA TYR A 6 -15.65 -20.18 -49.52
C TYR A 6 -15.31 -18.69 -49.49
N LEU A 7 -15.59 -17.98 -50.58
CA LEU A 7 -15.37 -16.54 -50.67
C LEU A 7 -16.25 -15.78 -49.66
N THR A 8 -17.50 -16.19 -49.50
CA THR A 8 -18.42 -15.61 -48.50
C THR A 8 -17.91 -15.84 -47.07
N PHE A 9 -17.42 -17.04 -46.77
CA PHE A 9 -16.82 -17.36 -45.47
C PHE A 9 -15.57 -16.52 -45.22
N LEU A 10 -14.67 -16.41 -46.20
CA LEU A 10 -13.48 -15.58 -46.08
C LEU A 10 -13.84 -14.11 -45.87
N ALA A 11 -14.81 -13.58 -46.63
CA ALA A 11 -15.30 -12.21 -46.48
C ALA A 11 -15.88 -11.98 -45.07
N LEU A 12 -16.64 -12.95 -44.53
CA LEU A 12 -17.16 -12.88 -43.16
C LEU A 12 -16.02 -12.86 -42.13
N VAL A 13 -15.01 -13.71 -42.27
CA VAL A 13 -13.86 -13.74 -41.34
C VAL A 13 -13.08 -12.42 -41.40
N VAL A 14 -12.84 -11.88 -42.60
CA VAL A 14 -12.17 -10.59 -42.77
C VAL A 14 -12.99 -9.46 -42.18
N ALA A 15 -14.33 -9.47 -42.36
CA ALA A 15 -15.22 -8.49 -41.77
C ALA A 15 -15.19 -8.54 -40.24
N VAL A 16 -15.31 -9.73 -39.64
CA VAL A 16 -15.20 -9.91 -38.19
C VAL A 16 -13.83 -9.45 -37.68
N TYR A 17 -12.74 -9.86 -38.33
CA TYR A 17 -11.39 -9.43 -37.95
C TYR A 17 -11.20 -7.91 -38.06
N SER A 18 -11.81 -7.27 -39.05
CA SER A 18 -11.73 -5.82 -39.25
C SER A 18 -12.38 -5.04 -38.11
N ILE A 19 -13.47 -5.57 -37.55
CA ILE A 19 -14.22 -4.97 -36.43
C ILE A 19 -13.45 -5.05 -35.11
N LEU A 20 -12.55 -6.02 -34.94
CA LEU A 20 -11.78 -6.16 -33.70
C LEU A 20 -10.86 -4.97 -33.45
N THR A 21 -10.73 -4.57 -32.19
CA THR A 21 -9.76 -3.55 -31.75
C THR A 21 -8.33 -4.02 -31.96
N GLN A 22 -7.34 -3.11 -31.98
CA GLN A 22 -5.95 -3.55 -32.12
C GLN A 22 -5.52 -4.39 -30.92
N THR A 23 -6.00 -4.09 -29.71
CA THR A 23 -5.80 -4.93 -28.53
C THR A 23 -6.29 -6.36 -28.74
N GLN A 24 -7.50 -6.55 -29.27
CA GLN A 24 -8.05 -7.88 -29.57
C GLN A 24 -7.27 -8.59 -30.69
N LYS A 25 -6.86 -7.85 -31.73
CA LYS A 25 -6.01 -8.38 -32.82
C LYS A 25 -4.65 -8.85 -32.29
N SER A 26 -4.01 -8.05 -31.44
CA SER A 26 -2.75 -8.41 -30.79
C SER A 26 -2.92 -9.58 -29.82
N ALA A 27 -4.01 -9.63 -29.04
CA ALA A 27 -4.33 -10.77 -28.19
C ALA A 27 -4.51 -12.06 -29.01
N LEU A 28 -5.22 -12.01 -30.14
CA LEU A 28 -5.35 -13.14 -31.06
C LEU A 28 -4.00 -13.56 -31.62
N ALA A 29 -3.15 -12.61 -32.00
CA ALA A 29 -1.82 -12.91 -32.56
C ALA A 29 -0.93 -13.68 -31.58
N ILE A 30 -1.01 -13.40 -30.27
CA ILE A 30 -0.26 -14.11 -29.23
C ILE A 30 -0.62 -15.60 -29.17
N PHE A 31 -1.91 -15.93 -29.30
CA PHE A 31 -2.40 -17.29 -29.02
C PHE A 31 -2.70 -18.09 -30.28
N PHE A 32 -2.91 -17.43 -31.41
CA PHE A 32 -3.31 -18.09 -32.64
C PHE A 32 -2.30 -17.80 -33.75
N PRO A 33 -1.47 -18.81 -34.14
CA PRO A 33 -0.48 -18.63 -35.19
C PRO A 33 -1.16 -18.39 -36.53
N SER A 34 -1.03 -17.17 -37.06
CA SER A 34 -1.61 -16.77 -38.35
C SER A 34 -1.22 -17.69 -39.51
N ARG A 35 -0.03 -18.31 -39.44
CA ARG A 35 0.45 -19.30 -40.40
C ARG A 35 -0.47 -20.52 -40.51
N CYS A 36 -0.97 -21.04 -39.39
CA CYS A 36 -1.87 -22.20 -39.40
C CYS A 36 -3.20 -21.86 -40.10
N PHE A 37 -3.73 -20.66 -39.87
CA PHE A 37 -4.92 -20.19 -40.58
C PHE A 37 -4.69 -20.09 -42.08
N VAL A 38 -3.59 -19.47 -42.51
CA VAL A 38 -3.26 -19.33 -43.94
C VAL A 38 -3.13 -20.71 -44.61
N VAL A 39 -2.44 -21.66 -43.99
CA VAL A 39 -2.29 -23.02 -44.53
C VAL A 39 -3.64 -23.74 -44.66
N VAL A 40 -4.50 -23.65 -43.65
CA VAL A 40 -5.84 -24.26 -43.68
C VAL A 40 -6.72 -23.63 -44.76
N MET A 41 -6.64 -22.31 -44.93
CA MET A 41 -7.38 -21.60 -45.97
C MET A 41 -6.88 -21.98 -47.38
N ILE A 42 -5.57 -22.03 -47.61
CA ILE A 42 -4.98 -22.47 -48.89
C ILE A 42 -5.38 -23.92 -49.20
N PHE A 43 -5.26 -24.82 -48.22
CA PHE A 43 -5.68 -26.22 -48.39
C PHE A 43 -7.15 -26.32 -48.81
N SER A 44 -8.03 -25.59 -48.13
CA SER A 44 -9.47 -25.61 -48.40
C SER A 44 -9.82 -24.99 -49.75
N PHE A 45 -9.08 -23.98 -50.18
CA PHE A 45 -9.17 -23.42 -51.53
C PHE A 45 -8.78 -24.46 -52.60
N LEU A 46 -7.64 -25.15 -52.43
CA LEU A 46 -7.18 -26.17 -53.37
C LEU A 46 -8.18 -27.33 -53.49
N VAL A 47 -8.73 -27.80 -52.36
CA VAL A 47 -9.76 -28.85 -52.34
C VAL A 47 -11.05 -28.37 -53.02
N SER A 48 -11.46 -27.12 -52.78
CA SER A 48 -12.63 -26.52 -53.45
C SER A 48 -12.43 -26.34 -54.96
N PHE A 49 -11.18 -26.18 -55.40
CA PHE A 49 -10.82 -26.00 -56.80
C PHE A 49 -10.64 -27.32 -57.56
N MET A 50 -10.38 -28.43 -56.87
CA MET A 50 -10.19 -29.75 -57.49
C MET A 50 -11.29 -30.19 -58.46
N PRO A 51 -12.60 -30.01 -58.17
CA PRO A 51 -13.65 -30.39 -59.11
C PRO A 51 -13.53 -29.69 -60.47
N TYR A 52 -13.08 -28.44 -60.51
CA TYR A 52 -12.85 -27.69 -61.75
C TYR A 52 -11.64 -28.23 -62.50
N LEU A 53 -10.58 -28.64 -61.79
CA LEU A 53 -9.45 -29.34 -62.40
C LEU A 53 -9.89 -30.68 -63.00
N PHE A 54 -10.66 -31.51 -62.29
CA PHE A 54 -11.13 -32.78 -62.85
C PHE A 54 -11.95 -32.60 -64.15
N ILE A 55 -12.82 -31.58 -64.19
CA ILE A 55 -13.58 -31.22 -65.40
C ILE A 55 -12.64 -30.77 -66.53
N PHE A 56 -11.65 -29.94 -66.24
CA PHE A 56 -10.67 -29.47 -67.24
C PHE A 56 -9.88 -30.62 -67.88
N TRP A 57 -9.60 -31.68 -67.10
CA TRP A 57 -8.90 -32.87 -67.58
C TRP A 57 -9.85 -33.95 -68.16
N GLY A 58 -11.14 -33.65 -68.32
CA GLY A 58 -12.11 -34.51 -68.98
C GLY A 58 -12.76 -35.59 -68.11
N TYR A 59 -12.61 -35.53 -66.78
CA TYR A 59 -13.20 -36.49 -65.85
C TYR A 59 -14.54 -35.97 -65.29
N THR A 60 -15.58 -36.81 -65.28
CA THR A 60 -16.87 -36.51 -64.63
C THR A 60 -16.89 -37.06 -63.21
N LEU A 61 -16.90 -36.17 -62.21
CA LEU A 61 -17.05 -36.56 -60.80
C LEU A 61 -18.48 -37.03 -60.52
N CYS A 62 -18.61 -38.21 -59.92
CA CYS A 62 -19.89 -38.72 -59.42
C CYS A 62 -20.49 -37.77 -58.37
N PHE A 63 -21.82 -37.60 -58.38
CA PHE A 63 -22.56 -36.65 -57.51
C PHE A 63 -22.22 -36.79 -56.01
N LYS A 64 -22.03 -38.02 -55.52
CA LYS A 64 -21.63 -38.30 -54.12
C LYS A 64 -20.24 -37.77 -53.76
N TRP A 65 -19.29 -37.82 -54.70
CA TRP A 65 -17.92 -37.35 -54.51
C TRP A 65 -17.85 -35.82 -54.45
N LYS A 66 -18.70 -35.13 -55.21
CA LYS A 66 -18.80 -33.66 -55.17
C LYS A 66 -19.16 -33.17 -53.77
N HIS A 67 -20.20 -33.75 -53.16
CA HIS A 67 -20.61 -33.39 -51.79
C HIS A 67 -19.57 -33.74 -50.73
N LEU A 68 -18.84 -34.86 -50.90
CA LEU A 68 -17.76 -35.24 -49.99
C LEU A 68 -16.59 -34.25 -50.06
N ILE A 69 -16.15 -33.86 -51.26
CA ILE A 69 -15.10 -32.85 -51.48
C ILE A 69 -15.54 -31.50 -50.88
N GLU A 70 -16.80 -31.13 -51.11
CA GLU A 70 -17.40 -29.92 -50.54
C GLU A 70 -17.39 -29.93 -49.00
N LEU A 71 -17.69 -31.06 -48.37
CA LEU A 71 -17.64 -31.21 -46.91
C LEU A 71 -16.19 -31.12 -46.39
N ILE A 72 -15.25 -31.80 -47.06
CA ILE A 72 -13.83 -31.79 -46.71
C ILE A 72 -13.22 -30.38 -46.85
N ALA A 73 -13.69 -29.57 -47.81
CA ALA A 73 -13.26 -28.18 -47.94
C ALA A 73 -13.84 -27.24 -46.86
N PHE A 74 -14.97 -27.61 -46.23
CA PHE A 74 -15.64 -26.77 -45.23
C PHE A 74 -15.17 -27.04 -43.79
N ILE A 75 -14.94 -28.31 -43.46
CA ILE A 75 -14.58 -28.72 -42.09
C ILE A 75 -13.30 -28.02 -41.59
N PRO A 76 -12.21 -27.91 -42.38
CA PRO A 76 -10.98 -27.29 -41.90
C PRO A 76 -11.11 -25.78 -41.60
N PRO A 77 -11.68 -24.92 -42.48
CA PRO A 77 -11.86 -23.49 -42.18
C PRO A 77 -12.80 -23.24 -40.99
N PHE A 78 -13.90 -23.99 -40.90
CA PHE A 78 -14.78 -23.88 -39.75
C PHE A 78 -14.08 -24.38 -38.47
N GLY A 79 -13.42 -25.52 -38.56
CA GLY A 79 -12.66 -26.13 -37.47
C GLY A 79 -11.56 -25.22 -36.94
N ILE A 80 -10.81 -24.52 -37.81
CA ILE A 80 -9.74 -23.62 -37.38
C ILE A 80 -10.29 -22.34 -36.72
N VAL A 81 -11.46 -21.83 -37.15
CA VAL A 81 -12.13 -20.71 -36.48
C VAL A 81 -12.64 -21.12 -35.11
N VAL A 82 -13.33 -22.27 -35.01
CA VAL A 82 -13.78 -22.81 -33.71
C VAL A 82 -12.58 -23.08 -32.80
N TYR A 83 -11.51 -23.66 -33.32
CA TYR A 83 -10.26 -23.88 -32.60
C TYR A 83 -9.66 -22.56 -32.12
N GLY A 84 -9.59 -21.54 -32.98
CA GLY A 84 -9.10 -20.20 -32.65
C GLY A 84 -9.93 -19.54 -31.54
N ILE A 85 -11.26 -19.62 -31.59
CA ILE A 85 -12.15 -19.11 -30.55
C ILE A 85 -11.92 -19.83 -29.23
N VAL A 86 -11.92 -21.18 -29.24
CA VAL A 86 -11.69 -21.98 -28.04
C VAL A 86 -10.32 -21.68 -27.43
N PHE A 87 -9.28 -21.54 -28.27
CA PHE A 87 -7.92 -21.28 -27.82
C PHE A 87 -7.75 -19.83 -27.32
N TYR A 88 -8.40 -18.86 -27.96
CA TYR A 88 -8.47 -17.48 -27.50
C TYR A 88 -9.09 -17.39 -26.11
N PHE A 89 -10.20 -18.10 -25.87
CA PHE A 89 -10.78 -18.17 -24.54
C PHE A 89 -9.85 -18.92 -23.59
N ARG A 90 -9.26 -20.06 -23.98
CA ARG A 90 -8.33 -20.84 -23.13
C ARG A 90 -6.89 -20.32 -23.09
N ALA A 91 -6.66 -19.06 -23.49
CA ALA A 91 -5.36 -18.41 -23.58
C ALA A 91 -4.45 -18.70 -22.37
N ARG A 92 -3.38 -19.47 -22.60
CA ARG A 92 -2.33 -19.74 -21.63
C ARG A 92 -1.00 -19.17 -22.14
N LEU A 93 -0.37 -18.32 -21.34
CA LEU A 93 0.96 -17.80 -21.65
C LEU A 93 1.98 -18.93 -21.51
N GLY A 94 2.83 -19.10 -22.52
CA GLY A 94 3.97 -20.02 -22.50
C GLY A 94 5.25 -19.28 -22.88
N PRO A 95 6.43 -19.87 -22.65
CA PRO A 95 7.72 -19.22 -22.90
C PRO A 95 7.87 -18.67 -24.32
N GLY A 96 7.30 -19.37 -25.32
CA GLY A 96 7.34 -18.95 -26.72
C GLY A 96 6.55 -17.67 -27.04
N ASN A 97 5.68 -17.21 -26.14
CA ASN A 97 4.73 -16.13 -26.41
C ASN A 97 4.99 -14.90 -25.51
N PHE A 98 6.07 -14.90 -24.72
CA PHE A 98 6.36 -13.82 -23.77
C PHE A 98 6.73 -12.50 -24.44
N GLU A 99 7.42 -12.55 -25.58
CA GLU A 99 7.74 -11.35 -26.36
C GLU A 99 6.49 -10.75 -27.01
N GLU A 100 5.63 -11.58 -27.58
CA GLU A 100 4.36 -11.15 -28.16
C GLU A 100 3.43 -10.54 -27.08
N PHE A 101 3.46 -11.09 -25.86
CA PHE A 101 2.74 -10.53 -24.72
C PHE A 101 3.22 -9.11 -24.36
N ASN A 102 4.52 -8.85 -24.45
CA ASN A 102 5.05 -7.50 -24.24
C ASN A 102 4.49 -6.49 -25.24
N ASP A 103 4.42 -6.86 -26.52
CA ASP A 103 3.88 -5.98 -27.56
C ASP A 103 2.37 -5.78 -27.42
N PHE A 104 1.64 -6.79 -26.94
CA PHE A 104 0.24 -6.66 -26.55
C PHE A 104 0.05 -5.71 -25.37
N VAL A 105 0.89 -5.75 -24.34
CA VAL A 105 0.82 -4.78 -23.22
C VAL A 105 1.03 -3.36 -23.73
N LYS A 106 2.02 -3.14 -24.62
CA LYS A 106 2.23 -1.82 -25.25
C LYS A 106 1.06 -1.37 -26.12
N ALA A 107 0.43 -2.30 -26.85
CA ALA A 107 -0.78 -2.00 -27.63
C ALA A 107 -1.93 -1.58 -26.71
N SER A 108 -2.12 -2.29 -25.60
CA SER A 108 -3.13 -1.98 -24.57
C SER A 108 -2.91 -0.59 -23.96
N LEU A 109 -1.66 -0.22 -23.67
CA LEU A 109 -1.29 1.12 -23.20
C LEU A 109 -1.51 2.23 -24.22
N ARG A 110 -1.36 1.92 -25.52
CA ARG A 110 -1.57 2.88 -26.60
C ARG A 110 -3.04 3.16 -26.84
N GLU A 111 -3.88 2.13 -26.75
CA GLU A 111 -5.33 2.22 -26.97
C GLU A 111 -6.12 2.51 -25.69
N ASN A 112 -5.49 2.51 -24.52
CA ASN A 112 -6.14 2.59 -23.21
C ASN A 112 -7.27 1.55 -23.03
N SER A 113 -7.07 0.34 -23.56
CA SER A 113 -8.03 -0.77 -23.51
C SER A 113 -7.41 -1.93 -22.72
N PHE A 114 -7.95 -2.21 -21.53
CA PHE A 114 -7.31 -3.12 -20.57
C PHE A 114 -8.12 -4.39 -20.25
N ASP A 115 -9.35 -4.52 -20.72
CA ASP A 115 -10.22 -5.68 -20.40
C ASP A 115 -9.58 -7.02 -20.82
N GLU A 116 -8.99 -7.06 -22.02
CA GLU A 116 -8.28 -8.24 -22.52
C GLU A 116 -6.99 -8.51 -21.73
N LEU A 117 -6.30 -7.46 -21.29
CA LEU A 117 -5.14 -7.60 -20.42
C LEU A 117 -5.55 -8.24 -19.09
N ASN A 118 -6.63 -7.75 -18.48
CA ASN A 118 -7.17 -8.29 -17.23
C ASN A 118 -7.55 -9.77 -17.39
N ARG A 119 -8.21 -10.13 -18.50
CA ARG A 119 -8.59 -11.52 -18.80
C ARG A 119 -7.39 -12.44 -18.97
N ILE A 120 -6.37 -12.03 -19.72
CA ILE A 120 -5.18 -12.84 -19.97
C ILE A 120 -4.39 -13.02 -18.67
N VAL A 121 -4.19 -11.94 -17.93
CA VAL A 121 -3.40 -11.91 -16.70
C VAL A 121 -4.07 -12.72 -15.59
N SER A 122 -5.37 -12.55 -15.36
CA SER A 122 -6.13 -13.30 -14.35
C SER A 122 -6.13 -14.81 -14.60
N ARG A 123 -6.10 -15.26 -15.86
CA ARG A 123 -6.00 -16.69 -16.22
C ARG A 123 -4.60 -17.27 -16.08
N ASN A 124 -3.57 -16.43 -16.03
CA ASN A 124 -2.17 -16.84 -16.10
C ASN A 124 -1.36 -16.42 -14.86
N LYS A 125 -2.00 -16.14 -13.72
CA LYS A 125 -1.35 -15.60 -12.51
C LYS A 125 -0.02 -16.27 -12.17
N THR A 126 0.03 -17.61 -12.17
CA THR A 126 1.21 -18.41 -11.81
C THR A 126 2.37 -18.36 -12.80
N ARG A 127 2.15 -17.83 -14.01
CA ARG A 127 3.17 -17.72 -15.07
C ARG A 127 3.60 -16.28 -15.32
N ILE A 128 2.96 -15.30 -14.68
CA ILE A 128 3.30 -13.89 -14.86
C ILE A 128 4.69 -13.61 -14.31
N SER A 129 5.09 -14.24 -13.21
CA SER A 129 6.45 -14.12 -12.64
C SER A 129 7.57 -14.51 -13.61
N ASP A 130 7.27 -15.38 -14.59
CA ASP A 130 8.25 -15.88 -15.56
C ASP A 130 8.49 -14.91 -16.73
N LEU A 131 7.70 -13.83 -16.81
CA LEU A 131 7.83 -12.84 -17.88
C LEU A 131 9.15 -12.06 -17.77
N SER A 132 9.58 -11.50 -18.90
CA SER A 132 10.75 -10.62 -18.90
C SER A 132 10.54 -9.44 -17.94
N LYS A 133 11.60 -9.04 -17.24
CA LYS A 133 11.60 -7.87 -16.34
C LYS A 133 11.00 -6.62 -16.98
N LYS A 134 11.29 -6.38 -18.27
CA LYS A 134 10.75 -5.25 -19.02
C LYS A 134 9.22 -5.31 -19.14
N THR A 135 8.69 -6.50 -19.42
CA THR A 135 7.24 -6.73 -19.50
C THR A 135 6.59 -6.56 -18.13
N LEU A 136 7.21 -7.11 -17.09
CA LEU A 136 6.76 -6.96 -15.71
C LEU A 136 6.65 -5.49 -15.30
N LEU A 137 7.69 -4.70 -15.53
CA LEU A 137 7.67 -3.25 -15.23
C LEU A 137 6.60 -2.50 -16.03
N LEU A 138 6.37 -2.86 -17.29
CA LEU A 138 5.29 -2.27 -18.09
C LEU A 138 3.90 -2.58 -17.53
N MET A 139 3.70 -3.75 -16.91
CA MET A 139 2.44 -4.07 -16.23
C MET A 139 2.16 -3.18 -15.01
N TYR A 140 3.20 -2.52 -14.47
CA TYR A 140 3.06 -1.53 -13.40
C TYR A 140 3.03 -0.09 -13.92
N ASP A 141 2.69 0.16 -15.20
CA ASP A 141 2.27 1.50 -15.63
C ASP A 141 1.02 1.91 -14.84
N SER A 142 1.00 3.16 -14.36
CA SER A 142 -0.08 3.66 -13.49
C SER A 142 -1.47 3.49 -14.09
N ARG A 143 -1.62 3.56 -15.42
CA ARG A 143 -2.91 3.36 -16.09
C ARG A 143 -3.38 1.91 -16.04
N ILE A 144 -2.45 0.96 -16.17
CA ILE A 144 -2.74 -0.48 -16.05
C ILE A 144 -3.10 -0.80 -14.61
N VAL A 145 -2.28 -0.39 -13.64
CA VAL A 145 -2.53 -0.63 -12.22
C VAL A 145 -3.87 -0.03 -11.81
N SER A 146 -4.14 1.23 -12.14
CA SER A 146 -5.41 1.88 -11.84
C SER A 146 -6.61 1.12 -12.43
N ASN A 147 -6.48 0.57 -13.64
CA ASN A 147 -7.53 -0.24 -14.24
C ASN A 147 -7.77 -1.55 -13.50
N PHE A 148 -6.72 -2.30 -13.15
CA PHE A 148 -6.84 -3.51 -12.34
C PHE A 148 -7.51 -3.23 -10.99
N LEU A 149 -7.08 -2.19 -10.29
CA LEU A 149 -7.62 -1.87 -8.97
C LEU A 149 -9.07 -1.39 -9.04
N ARG A 150 -9.46 -0.63 -10.08
CA ARG A 150 -10.87 -0.23 -10.31
C ARG A 150 -11.79 -1.38 -10.68
N ALA A 151 -11.24 -2.46 -11.24
CA ALA A 151 -11.97 -3.70 -11.49
C ALA A 151 -12.06 -4.59 -10.23
N ASP A 152 -11.69 -4.05 -9.05
CA ASP A 152 -11.56 -4.77 -7.77
C ASP A 152 -10.65 -6.00 -7.85
N THR A 153 -9.73 -6.00 -8.82
CA THR A 153 -8.70 -7.03 -8.94
C THR A 153 -7.43 -6.52 -8.29
N TRP A 154 -7.16 -6.95 -7.05
CA TRP A 154 -5.93 -6.64 -6.31
C TRP A 154 -4.70 -7.38 -6.85
N PHE A 155 -4.73 -7.75 -8.12
CA PHE A 155 -3.73 -8.55 -8.80
C PHE A 155 -2.32 -7.92 -8.77
N PRO A 156 -2.13 -6.60 -8.96
CA PRO A 156 -0.81 -5.98 -8.79
C PRO A 156 -0.23 -6.21 -7.39
N LEU A 157 -1.05 -6.09 -6.34
CA LEU A 157 -0.61 -6.33 -4.97
C LEU A 157 -0.37 -7.82 -4.69
N GLU A 158 -1.23 -8.70 -5.22
CA GLU A 158 -1.08 -10.16 -5.12
C GLU A 158 0.25 -10.62 -5.73
N LEU A 159 0.63 -10.07 -6.89
CA LEU A 159 1.93 -10.34 -7.52
C LEU A 159 3.09 -9.82 -6.69
N LEU A 160 2.98 -8.61 -6.12
CA LEU A 160 4.03 -8.09 -5.24
C LEU A 160 4.19 -8.95 -3.99
N GLY A 161 3.14 -9.64 -3.54
CA GLY A 161 3.22 -10.61 -2.44
C GLY A 161 3.98 -11.92 -2.78
N ASP A 162 4.30 -12.18 -4.05
CA ASP A 162 5.07 -13.37 -4.47
C ASP A 162 6.59 -13.10 -4.45
N GLU A 163 7.34 -13.88 -3.68
CA GLU A 163 8.80 -13.76 -3.56
C GLU A 163 9.53 -13.88 -4.91
N LYS A 164 9.07 -14.77 -5.81
CA LYS A 164 9.67 -14.95 -7.14
C LYS A 164 9.52 -13.69 -8.00
N MET A 165 8.39 -13.01 -7.86
CA MET A 165 8.13 -11.75 -8.53
C MET A 165 9.07 -10.65 -8.03
N LEU A 166 9.24 -10.56 -6.71
CA LEU A 166 10.17 -9.60 -6.09
C LEU A 166 11.61 -9.82 -6.58
N GLU A 167 12.06 -11.07 -6.65
CA GLU A 167 13.39 -11.43 -7.16
C GLU A 167 13.56 -11.05 -8.63
N SER A 168 12.55 -11.29 -9.45
CA SER A 168 12.57 -10.98 -10.89
C SER A 168 12.64 -9.46 -11.19
N LEU A 169 12.06 -8.64 -10.31
CA LEU A 169 12.13 -7.17 -10.40
C LEU A 169 13.47 -6.59 -9.91
N GLY A 170 14.14 -7.28 -8.97
CA GLY A 170 15.46 -6.89 -8.45
C GLY A 170 15.51 -5.40 -8.04
N GLN A 171 16.54 -4.68 -8.51
CA GLN A 171 16.77 -3.27 -8.13
C GLN A 171 15.65 -2.27 -8.52
N GLN A 172 14.75 -2.64 -9.46
CA GLN A 172 13.67 -1.75 -9.92
C GLN A 172 12.34 -2.01 -9.20
N LEU A 173 12.36 -2.81 -8.12
CA LEU A 173 11.20 -3.15 -7.31
C LEU A 173 10.44 -1.92 -6.75
N HIS A 174 11.15 -0.83 -6.47
CA HIS A 174 10.54 0.39 -5.97
C HIS A 174 9.49 0.99 -6.93
N ILE A 175 9.61 0.80 -8.25
CA ILE A 175 8.67 1.37 -9.24
C ILE A 175 7.29 0.69 -9.15
N PRO A 176 7.19 -0.66 -9.24
CA PRO A 176 5.95 -1.39 -8.98
C PRO A 176 5.29 -1.10 -7.64
N VAL A 177 6.09 -1.06 -6.57
CA VAL A 177 5.61 -0.82 -5.20
C VAL A 177 5.04 0.61 -5.12
N ASP A 178 5.81 1.61 -5.56
CA ASP A 178 5.39 3.01 -5.53
C ASP A 178 4.08 3.22 -6.30
N THR A 179 4.00 2.68 -7.51
CA THR A 179 2.81 2.83 -8.35
C THR A 179 1.59 2.14 -7.74
N THR A 180 1.76 0.92 -7.24
CA THR A 180 0.65 0.15 -6.66
C THR A 180 0.11 0.84 -5.40
N VAL A 181 0.99 1.22 -4.48
CA VAL A 181 0.63 1.92 -3.26
C VAL A 181 -0.10 3.24 -3.61
N ARG A 182 0.46 4.08 -4.49
CA ARG A 182 -0.16 5.36 -4.88
C ARG A 182 -1.56 5.20 -5.47
N GLU A 183 -1.81 4.17 -6.27
CA GLU A 183 -3.15 3.89 -6.79
C GLU A 183 -4.09 3.35 -5.69
N MET A 184 -3.59 2.58 -4.72
CA MET A 184 -4.38 2.12 -3.57
C MET A 184 -4.86 3.26 -2.68
N PHE A 185 -4.10 4.35 -2.55
CA PHE A 185 -4.51 5.56 -1.82
C PHE A 185 -5.71 6.28 -2.45
N LYS A 186 -6.00 6.03 -3.73
CA LYS A 186 -7.12 6.67 -4.46
C LYS A 186 -8.44 5.92 -4.29
N LEU A 187 -8.41 4.71 -3.74
CA LEU A 187 -9.58 3.82 -3.66
C LEU A 187 -9.92 3.52 -2.20
N GLU A 188 -11.10 3.93 -1.77
CA GLU A 188 -11.59 3.72 -0.40
C GLU A 188 -11.78 2.23 -0.06
N SER A 189 -12.03 1.39 -1.08
CA SER A 189 -12.15 -0.08 -0.96
C SER A 189 -10.80 -0.80 -0.92
N SER A 190 -9.67 -0.08 -0.85
CA SER A 190 -8.38 -0.76 -0.93
C SER A 190 -8.04 -1.54 0.35
N PRO A 191 -7.31 -2.67 0.23
CA PRO A 191 -6.88 -3.47 1.38
C PRO A 191 -6.18 -2.63 2.45
N LEU A 192 -5.45 -1.60 2.03
CA LEU A 192 -4.77 -0.65 2.91
C LEU A 192 -5.77 0.10 3.81
N HIS A 193 -6.82 0.68 3.20
CA HIS A 193 -7.88 1.36 3.92
C HIS A 193 -8.60 0.38 4.85
N GLU A 194 -9.04 -0.78 4.33
CA GLU A 194 -9.76 -1.76 5.14
C GLU A 194 -8.98 -2.20 6.39
N ALA A 195 -7.66 -2.45 6.26
CA ALA A 195 -6.81 -2.83 7.39
C ALA A 195 -6.68 -1.69 8.42
N VAL A 196 -6.40 -0.47 7.96
CA VAL A 196 -6.26 0.70 8.84
C VAL A 196 -7.58 0.99 9.56
N PHE A 197 -8.71 0.89 8.87
CA PHE A 197 -10.03 1.09 9.46
C PHE A 197 -10.42 0.02 10.44
N ASN A 198 -10.08 -1.24 10.15
CA ASN A 198 -10.35 -2.33 11.07
C ASN A 198 -9.60 -2.16 12.41
N SER A 199 -8.39 -1.58 12.37
CA SER A 199 -7.54 -1.43 13.57
C SER A 199 -7.70 -0.10 14.30
N PHE A 200 -7.88 1.00 13.56
CA PHE A 200 -7.91 2.38 14.10
C PHE A 200 -9.20 3.14 13.78
N GLY A 201 -10.12 2.53 13.05
CA GLY A 201 -11.41 3.11 12.75
C GLY A 201 -12.25 3.29 14.02
N GLY A 202 -13.13 4.30 13.98
CA GLY A 202 -14.05 4.56 15.09
C GLY A 202 -15.28 3.66 15.01
N LYS A 203 -16.47 4.27 14.96
CA LYS A 203 -17.75 3.55 14.78
C LYS A 203 -18.00 3.15 13.31
N GLU A 204 -16.99 3.27 12.46
CA GLU A 204 -17.02 2.96 11.03
C GLU A 204 -16.97 1.45 10.86
N ARG A 205 -18.08 0.86 10.41
CA ARG A 205 -18.10 -0.55 10.03
C ARG A 205 -17.66 -0.65 8.58
N ILE A 206 -16.35 -0.56 8.35
CA ILE A 206 -15.77 -1.01 7.08
C ILE A 206 -15.56 -2.51 7.19
N TRP A 207 -16.07 -3.26 6.21
CA TRP A 207 -15.92 -4.70 6.18
C TRP A 207 -14.49 -5.03 5.75
N TYR A 208 -13.69 -5.61 6.65
CA TYR A 208 -12.37 -6.11 6.29
C TYR A 208 -12.51 -7.48 5.62
N SER A 209 -12.40 -7.51 4.29
CA SER A 209 -12.61 -8.75 3.55
C SER A 209 -11.50 -9.77 3.85
N HIS A 210 -11.82 -11.06 3.78
CA HIS A 210 -10.82 -12.12 3.97
C HIS A 210 -9.69 -12.03 2.94
N GLU A 211 -10.01 -11.61 1.71
CA GLU A 211 -9.02 -11.41 0.64
C GLU A 211 -8.07 -10.26 0.97
N SER A 212 -8.62 -9.09 1.34
CA SER A 212 -7.85 -7.94 1.80
C SER A 212 -6.97 -8.28 2.98
N LYS A 213 -7.49 -9.06 3.95
CA LYS A 213 -6.73 -9.51 5.11
C LYS A 213 -5.53 -10.35 4.70
N LYS A 214 -5.76 -11.36 3.86
CA LYS A 214 -4.69 -12.21 3.35
C LYS A 214 -3.63 -11.39 2.59
N LEU A 215 -4.05 -10.42 1.77
CA LEU A 215 -3.13 -9.58 1.02
C LEU A 215 -2.27 -8.70 1.92
N ASN A 216 -2.85 -8.09 2.95
CA ASN A 216 -2.08 -7.29 3.92
C ASN A 216 -1.10 -8.16 4.73
N GLU A 217 -1.54 -9.34 5.17
CA GLU A 217 -0.70 -10.31 5.88
C GLU A 217 0.51 -10.76 5.05
N LEU A 218 0.36 -10.85 3.73
CA LEU A 218 1.44 -11.17 2.79
C LEU A 218 2.35 -9.96 2.46
N THR A 219 1.86 -8.73 2.65
CA THR A 219 2.52 -7.49 2.21
C THR A 219 2.83 -6.56 3.38
N PHE A 220 2.01 -5.53 3.65
CA PHE A 220 2.31 -4.47 4.64
C PHE A 220 2.48 -4.97 6.07
N GLN A 221 1.84 -6.09 6.44
CA GLN A 221 1.98 -6.73 7.75
C GLN A 221 3.05 -7.82 7.76
N ASN A 222 3.68 -8.10 6.62
CA ASN A 222 4.82 -9.00 6.51
C ASN A 222 6.14 -8.21 6.69
N PRO A 223 6.86 -8.44 7.79
CA PRO A 223 8.16 -7.82 8.08
C PRO A 223 9.18 -7.81 6.94
N GLU A 224 9.34 -8.97 6.31
CA GLU A 224 10.40 -9.22 5.33
C GLU A 224 10.04 -8.53 4.02
N TRP A 225 8.78 -8.66 3.62
CA TRP A 225 8.24 -7.96 2.46
C TRP A 225 8.36 -6.44 2.60
N TYR A 226 7.89 -5.90 3.73
CA TYR A 226 7.85 -4.46 3.98
C TYR A 226 9.24 -3.83 3.89
N THR A 227 10.24 -4.50 4.47
CA THR A 227 11.64 -4.05 4.44
C THR A 227 12.27 -4.25 3.06
N LYS A 228 12.06 -5.42 2.43
CA LYS A 228 12.64 -5.76 1.11
C LYS A 228 12.14 -4.84 0.00
N THR A 229 10.89 -4.41 0.10
CA THR A 229 10.25 -3.50 -0.87
C THR A 229 10.49 -2.02 -0.55
N SER A 230 10.97 -1.70 0.67
CA SER A 230 11.04 -0.33 1.19
C SER A 230 9.70 0.40 1.04
N ALA A 231 8.59 -0.29 1.32
CA ALA A 231 7.24 0.26 1.19
C ALA A 231 7.03 1.50 2.09
N ASP A 232 7.79 1.59 3.18
CA ASP A 232 7.83 2.72 4.10
C ASP A 232 8.18 4.05 3.39
N TYR A 233 9.09 4.02 2.41
CA TYR A 233 9.49 5.21 1.65
C TYR A 233 8.33 5.75 0.82
N THR A 234 7.61 4.89 0.10
CA THR A 234 6.46 5.34 -0.69
C THR A 234 5.37 5.92 0.21
N LEU A 235 5.08 5.27 1.33
CA LEU A 235 4.09 5.76 2.31
C LEU A 235 4.49 7.16 2.80
N LEU A 236 5.75 7.35 3.19
CA LEU A 236 6.27 8.64 3.63
C LEU A 236 6.19 9.70 2.52
N ILE A 237 6.64 9.39 1.31
CA ILE A 237 6.66 10.32 0.17
C ILE A 237 5.24 10.79 -0.17
N VAL A 238 4.27 9.88 -0.24
CA VAL A 238 2.86 10.23 -0.54
C VAL A 238 2.30 11.22 0.47
N ALA A 239 2.57 11.01 1.76
CA ALA A 239 2.14 11.92 2.82
C ALA A 239 2.88 13.27 2.75
N CYS A 240 4.19 13.25 2.57
CA CYS A 240 5.00 14.47 2.44
C CYS A 240 4.60 15.30 1.21
N GLU A 241 4.34 14.68 0.06
CA GLU A 241 3.84 15.36 -1.13
C GLU A 241 2.46 15.98 -0.89
N ALA A 242 1.57 15.28 -0.20
CA ALA A 242 0.24 15.81 0.14
C ALA A 242 0.35 17.07 1.02
N ILE A 243 1.23 17.06 2.03
CA ILE A 243 1.47 18.21 2.91
C ILE A 243 2.13 19.35 2.14
N ASN A 244 3.25 19.08 1.47
CA ASN A 244 4.05 20.08 0.76
C ASN A 244 3.33 20.66 -0.46
N SER A 245 2.26 20.03 -0.95
CA SER A 245 1.40 20.62 -1.99
C SER A 245 0.70 21.91 -1.55
N GLY A 246 0.60 22.16 -0.24
CA GLY A 246 -0.10 23.30 0.35
C GLY A 246 -1.63 23.27 0.20
N ARG A 247 -2.18 22.30 -0.54
CA ARG A 247 -3.63 22.17 -0.78
C ARG A 247 -4.43 21.88 0.49
N LEU A 248 -3.77 21.30 1.48
CA LEU A 248 -4.39 20.94 2.76
C LEU A 248 -4.31 22.09 3.77
N ASP A 249 -3.41 23.07 3.60
CA ASP A 249 -3.12 24.10 4.61
C ASP A 249 -4.35 24.89 5.02
N GLU A 250 -5.19 25.30 4.07
CA GLU A 250 -6.42 26.06 4.34
C GLU A 250 -7.43 25.21 5.11
N ILE A 251 -7.64 23.97 4.69
CA ILE A 251 -8.66 23.08 5.26
C ILE A 251 -8.22 22.55 6.63
N TYR A 252 -6.92 22.30 6.82
CA TYR A 252 -6.38 21.60 7.98
C TYR A 252 -5.92 22.55 9.10
N ASN A 253 -5.92 23.86 8.87
CA ASN A 253 -5.69 24.89 9.89
C ASN A 253 -6.99 25.55 10.39
N HIS A 254 -8.16 25.09 9.96
CA HIS A 254 -9.44 25.67 10.36
C HIS A 254 -10.30 24.66 11.12
N ASN A 255 -11.03 25.15 12.12
CA ASN A 255 -12.11 24.44 12.80
C ASN A 255 -13.36 24.47 11.92
N GLY A 256 -13.35 23.73 10.82
CA GLY A 256 -14.56 23.63 9.99
C GLY A 256 -15.70 22.96 10.78
N ARG A 257 -16.96 23.40 10.58
CA ARG A 257 -18.17 22.70 11.08
C ARG A 257 -18.17 21.19 10.77
N SER A 258 -17.53 20.83 9.66
CA SER A 258 -17.26 19.44 9.29
C SER A 258 -16.33 18.72 10.26
N TYR A 259 -15.25 19.34 10.71
CA TYR A 259 -14.30 18.72 11.64
C TYR A 259 -14.92 18.57 13.03
N GLU A 260 -15.67 19.57 13.49
CA GLU A 260 -16.41 19.58 14.76
C GLU A 260 -17.48 18.47 14.83
N TRP A 261 -18.27 18.26 13.77
CA TRP A 261 -19.24 17.15 13.70
C TRP A 261 -18.60 15.77 13.44
N ARG A 262 -17.40 15.68 12.85
CA ARG A 262 -16.81 14.43 12.32
C ARG A 262 -15.85 13.70 13.24
N GLN A 263 -15.73 14.08 14.51
CA GLN A 263 -15.17 13.16 15.52
C GLN A 263 -15.94 11.82 15.63
N GLY A 264 -17.02 11.65 14.87
CA GLY A 264 -17.78 10.40 14.73
C GLY A 264 -17.75 9.64 13.38
N LYS A 265 -17.28 10.18 12.23
CA LYS A 265 -17.20 9.41 10.95
C LYS A 265 -16.68 10.22 9.73
N SER A 266 -15.83 9.59 8.90
CA SER A 266 -15.72 9.72 7.42
C SER A 266 -14.61 10.59 6.78
N SER A 267 -13.98 11.58 7.41
CA SER A 267 -12.95 12.39 6.69
C SER A 267 -11.50 11.94 6.89
N ARG A 268 -11.21 11.19 7.96
CA ARG A 268 -9.87 10.59 8.17
C ARG A 268 -9.60 9.48 7.15
N ALA A 269 -10.65 8.83 6.66
CA ALA A 269 -10.58 7.78 5.65
C ALA A 269 -9.89 8.20 4.38
N ASN A 270 -10.17 9.42 3.96
CA ASN A 270 -9.68 9.94 2.70
C ASN A 270 -8.45 10.84 2.91
N CYS A 271 -7.90 10.87 4.14
CA CYS A 271 -6.71 11.63 4.45
C CYS A 271 -5.47 10.77 4.14
N PRO A 272 -4.71 11.08 3.07
CA PRO A 272 -3.53 10.31 2.71
C PRO A 272 -2.43 10.38 3.79
N ILE A 273 -2.36 11.47 4.55
CA ILE A 273 -1.39 11.60 5.65
C ILE A 273 -1.72 10.59 6.76
N TRP A 274 -2.97 10.52 7.17
CA TRP A 274 -3.42 9.62 8.23
C TRP A 274 -3.34 8.15 7.81
N LEU A 275 -3.76 7.83 6.58
CA LEU A 275 -3.68 6.47 6.04
C LEU A 275 -2.22 5.99 5.99
N SER A 276 -1.32 6.82 5.46
CA SER A 276 0.12 6.52 5.44
C SER A 276 0.67 6.30 6.84
N LEU A 277 0.40 7.22 7.77
CA LEU A 277 0.83 7.12 9.16
C LEU A 277 0.37 5.80 9.78
N LYS A 278 -0.93 5.49 9.70
CA LYS A 278 -1.49 4.30 10.35
C LYS A 278 -1.07 2.99 9.69
N THR A 279 -0.84 2.97 8.38
CA THR A 279 -0.22 1.80 7.73
C THR A 279 1.16 1.52 8.31
N GLN A 280 2.00 2.56 8.48
CA GLN A 280 3.33 2.40 9.05
C GLN A 280 3.25 1.90 10.50
N VAL A 281 2.30 2.43 11.29
CA VAL A 281 2.06 1.95 12.67
C VAL A 281 1.66 0.47 12.68
N LEU A 282 0.76 0.02 11.80
CA LEU A 282 0.41 -1.41 11.69
C LEU A 282 1.63 -2.28 11.39
N ALA A 283 2.47 -1.85 10.44
CA ALA A 283 3.67 -2.59 10.08
C ALA A 283 4.64 -2.70 11.28
N ILE A 284 4.83 -1.62 12.03
CA ILE A 284 5.67 -1.61 13.24
C ILE A 284 5.07 -2.49 14.33
N GLN A 285 3.75 -2.43 14.57
CA GLN A 285 3.06 -3.28 15.53
C GLN A 285 3.24 -4.77 15.20
N GLU A 286 3.07 -5.15 13.94
CA GLU A 286 3.32 -6.51 13.47
C GLU A 286 4.78 -6.92 13.65
N GLY A 287 5.71 -5.99 13.43
CA GLY A 287 7.12 -6.20 13.69
C GLY A 287 7.46 -6.47 15.15
N ILE A 288 6.87 -5.70 16.06
CA ILE A 288 6.99 -5.90 17.51
C ILE A 288 6.35 -7.24 17.89
N ALA A 289 5.15 -7.53 17.40
CA ALA A 289 4.42 -8.76 17.70
C ALA A 289 5.19 -10.02 17.28
N LYS A 290 5.81 -9.99 16.10
CA LYS A 290 6.61 -11.09 15.52
C LYS A 290 8.08 -11.09 16.00
N ASN A 291 8.50 -10.09 16.79
CA ASN A 291 9.90 -9.87 17.20
C ASN A 291 10.86 -9.92 16.00
N SER A 292 10.49 -9.23 14.93
CA SER A 292 11.25 -9.28 13.69
C SER A 292 12.44 -8.32 13.72
N LYS A 293 13.62 -8.80 13.33
CA LYS A 293 14.88 -8.03 13.31
C LYS A 293 14.95 -6.81 12.36
N PRO A 294 14.23 -6.75 11.23
CA PRO A 294 14.30 -5.61 10.32
C PRO A 294 13.90 -4.28 10.99
N ASN A 295 14.51 -3.18 10.53
CA ASN A 295 14.14 -1.84 10.95
C ASN A 295 12.92 -1.38 10.15
N TYR A 296 11.81 -1.08 10.83
CA TYR A 296 10.56 -0.58 10.21
C TYR A 296 10.57 0.93 9.99
N CYS A 297 11.75 1.54 9.96
CA CYS A 297 11.93 2.98 9.79
C CYS A 297 11.02 3.78 10.73
N VAL A 298 11.07 3.48 12.03
CA VAL A 298 10.30 4.17 13.09
C VAL A 298 10.50 5.70 13.07
N SER A 299 11.64 6.15 12.54
CA SER A 299 11.94 7.56 12.30
C SER A 299 10.95 8.24 11.34
N ASN A 300 10.30 7.51 10.43
CA ASN A 300 9.35 8.07 9.47
C ASN A 300 8.16 8.76 10.17
N LEU A 301 7.73 8.26 11.32
CA LEU A 301 6.72 8.93 12.15
C LEU A 301 7.20 10.31 12.62
N ALA A 302 8.48 10.43 13.01
CA ALA A 302 9.08 11.70 13.40
C ALA A 302 9.30 12.60 12.18
N ASP A 303 9.67 12.05 11.02
CA ASP A 303 9.79 12.82 9.78
C ASP A 303 8.43 13.41 9.37
N LEU A 304 7.34 12.62 9.44
CA LEU A 304 5.99 13.13 9.26
C LEU A 304 5.64 14.21 10.28
N PHE A 305 6.00 14.03 11.55
CA PHE A 305 5.79 15.06 12.57
C PHE A 305 6.50 16.36 12.22
N HIS A 306 7.76 16.29 11.78
CA HIS A 306 8.58 17.43 11.40
C HIS A 306 8.08 18.11 10.13
N VAL A 307 7.41 17.39 9.22
CA VAL A 307 6.80 17.96 8.02
C VAL A 307 5.43 18.57 8.31
N ILE A 308 4.63 17.97 9.20
CA ILE A 308 3.31 18.50 9.59
C ILE A 308 3.43 19.77 10.42
N LEU A 309 4.37 19.81 11.39
CA LEU A 309 4.43 20.87 12.38
C LEU A 309 4.61 22.28 11.78
N PRO A 310 5.44 22.52 10.75
CA PRO A 310 5.53 23.83 10.08
C PRO A 310 4.24 24.29 9.37
N HIS A 311 3.38 23.34 8.99
CA HIS A 311 2.11 23.62 8.31
C HIS A 311 0.95 23.86 9.29
N SER A 312 1.03 23.31 10.50
CA SER A 312 0.16 23.70 11.61
C SER A 312 0.46 25.16 11.98
N LYS A 313 -0.49 26.07 11.76
CA LYS A 313 -0.35 27.49 12.12
C LYS A 313 -1.20 27.79 13.34
N TYR A 314 -0.59 28.47 14.32
CA TYR A 314 -1.33 28.95 15.47
C TYR A 314 -2.19 30.16 15.08
N ASP A 315 -3.50 30.05 15.27
CA ASP A 315 -4.46 31.14 15.14
C ASP A 315 -5.32 31.19 16.42
N PRO A 316 -5.21 32.24 17.25
CA PRO A 316 -6.01 32.36 18.47
C PRO A 316 -7.51 32.24 18.24
N MET A 317 -8.02 32.66 17.08
CA MET A 317 -9.46 32.60 16.77
C MET A 317 -9.95 31.18 16.55
N VAL A 318 -9.08 30.29 16.05
CA VAL A 318 -9.40 28.87 15.83
C VAL A 318 -9.07 28.04 17.08
N TRP A 319 -7.90 28.28 17.67
CA TRP A 319 -7.37 27.48 18.77
C TRP A 319 -8.03 27.75 20.11
N LYS A 320 -8.68 28.92 20.27
CA LYS A 320 -9.42 29.29 21.49
C LYS A 320 -10.93 29.40 21.24
N ASP A 321 -11.42 28.89 20.11
CA ASP A 321 -12.85 28.86 19.84
C ASP A 321 -13.53 27.92 20.85
N GLU A 322 -14.55 28.42 21.55
CA GLU A 322 -15.33 27.65 22.52
C GLU A 322 -16.12 26.50 21.86
N MET A 323 -16.38 26.61 20.56
CA MET A 323 -17.10 25.60 19.78
C MET A 323 -16.17 24.54 19.17
N ALA A 324 -14.86 24.81 19.12
CA ALA A 324 -13.90 23.84 18.60
C ALA A 324 -13.66 22.70 19.58
N ASN A 325 -13.09 21.59 19.08
CA ASN A 325 -12.60 20.55 19.98
C ASN A 325 -11.42 21.13 20.81
N PRO A 326 -11.53 21.18 22.16
CA PRO A 326 -10.53 21.84 22.99
C PRO A 326 -9.22 21.05 23.08
N GLU A 327 -9.25 19.73 22.84
CA GLU A 327 -8.05 18.89 22.84
C GLU A 327 -7.31 19.00 21.50
N PHE A 328 -8.04 18.99 20.38
CA PHE A 328 -7.48 18.99 19.03
C PHE A 328 -8.23 19.98 18.13
N PRO A 329 -7.90 21.28 18.16
CA PRO A 329 -8.70 22.31 17.51
C PRO A 329 -8.68 22.25 15.98
N THR A 330 -7.65 21.64 15.39
CA THR A 330 -7.49 21.51 13.93
C THR A 330 -7.09 20.10 13.51
N PRO A 331 -7.36 19.70 12.24
CA PRO A 331 -6.86 18.44 11.69
C PRO A 331 -5.34 18.26 11.80
N TYR A 332 -4.53 19.31 11.64
CA TYR A 332 -3.08 19.18 11.85
C TYR A 332 -2.71 18.93 13.31
N ALA A 333 -3.36 19.62 14.27
CA ALA A 333 -3.16 19.34 15.69
C ALA A 333 -3.52 17.89 16.02
N TYR A 334 -4.62 17.39 15.46
CA TYR A 334 -5.01 15.99 15.59
C TYR A 334 -3.95 15.02 15.03
N LEU A 335 -3.40 15.27 13.84
CA LEU A 335 -2.35 14.41 13.27
C LEU A 335 -1.06 14.41 14.12
N LEU A 336 -0.66 15.56 14.66
CA LEU A 336 0.49 15.66 15.56
C LEU A 336 0.25 14.87 16.86
N TYR A 337 -0.96 14.97 17.42
CA TYR A 337 -1.36 14.17 18.57
C TYR A 337 -1.34 12.67 18.26
N GLU A 338 -1.90 12.25 17.13
CA GLU A 338 -1.93 10.85 16.73
C GLU A 338 -0.53 10.26 16.64
N ILE A 339 0.44 10.98 16.07
CA ILE A 339 1.84 10.53 16.02
C ILE A 339 2.41 10.33 17.44
N CYS A 340 2.18 11.27 18.36
CA CYS A 340 2.64 11.13 19.74
C CYS A 340 1.94 10.00 20.49
N SER A 341 0.64 9.80 20.25
CA SER A 341 -0.13 8.70 20.80
C SER A 341 0.33 7.34 20.25
N ASP A 342 0.65 7.27 18.96
CA ASP A 342 1.20 6.08 18.32
C ASP A 342 2.57 5.73 18.91
N TYR A 343 3.44 6.71 19.14
CA TYR A 343 4.71 6.48 19.85
C TYR A 343 4.51 5.92 21.26
N ASN A 344 3.53 6.43 22.02
CA ASN A 344 3.20 5.91 23.35
C ASN A 344 2.77 4.44 23.27
N MET A 345 1.80 4.13 22.41
CA MET A 345 1.30 2.76 22.21
C MET A 345 2.42 1.81 21.77
N LEU A 346 3.18 2.15 20.72
CA LEU A 346 4.27 1.33 20.20
C LEU A 346 5.38 1.11 21.24
N SER A 347 5.68 2.13 22.05
CA SER A 347 6.67 2.02 23.13
C SER A 347 6.19 1.08 24.24
N ARG A 348 4.90 1.15 24.62
CA ARG A 348 4.28 0.21 25.56
C ARG A 348 4.36 -1.22 25.03
N ASP A 349 3.94 -1.44 23.79
CA ASP A 349 3.94 -2.76 23.15
C ASP A 349 5.36 -3.36 23.10
N CYS A 350 6.36 -2.54 22.75
CA CYS A 350 7.77 -2.95 22.71
C CYS A 350 8.28 -3.39 24.08
N ILE A 351 7.99 -2.61 25.14
CA ILE A 351 8.43 -2.90 26.50
C ILE A 351 7.73 -4.14 27.06
N CYS A 352 6.40 -4.24 26.87
CA CYS A 352 5.63 -5.42 27.24
C CYS A 352 6.17 -6.69 26.57
N LYS A 353 6.51 -6.61 25.29
CA LYS A 353 7.03 -7.75 24.53
C LYS A 353 8.42 -8.16 25.00
N SER A 354 9.34 -7.21 25.22
CA SER A 354 10.68 -7.51 25.75
C SER A 354 10.59 -8.23 27.11
N HIS A 355 9.71 -7.73 27.98
CA HIS A 355 9.52 -8.30 29.33
C HIS A 355 8.92 -9.72 29.33
N SER A 356 8.18 -10.10 28.28
CA SER A 356 7.59 -11.45 28.16
C SER A 356 8.61 -12.59 28.02
N GLY A 357 9.89 -12.29 27.81
CA GLY A 357 10.99 -13.26 27.85
C GLY A 357 11.11 -14.17 26.62
N ILE A 358 10.28 -13.96 25.59
CA ILE A 358 10.22 -14.84 24.40
C ILE A 358 11.44 -14.69 23.47
N ASN A 359 12.19 -13.58 23.54
CA ASN A 359 13.49 -13.43 22.87
C ASN A 359 14.22 -12.20 23.43
N ARG A 360 15.41 -12.38 24.05
CA ARG A 360 16.23 -11.27 24.59
C ARG A 360 16.96 -10.45 23.52
N SER A 361 16.91 -10.85 22.25
CA SER A 361 17.42 -10.05 21.14
C SER A 361 16.25 -9.39 20.42
N LEU A 362 16.12 -8.10 20.67
CA LEU A 362 15.03 -7.23 20.22
C LEU A 362 14.96 -7.19 18.69
N GLY A 363 13.80 -7.60 18.16
CA GLY A 363 13.31 -7.12 16.88
C GLY A 363 12.56 -5.81 17.10
N VAL A 364 12.81 -4.80 16.27
CA VAL A 364 12.41 -3.38 16.44
C VAL A 364 13.17 -2.67 17.57
N ASN A 365 13.96 -1.68 17.16
CA ASN A 365 14.96 -1.02 17.99
C ASN A 365 14.27 -0.04 18.96
N ALA A 366 14.02 -0.45 20.20
CA ALA A 366 13.47 0.42 21.25
C ALA A 366 14.23 1.76 21.38
N ASP A 367 15.53 1.76 21.01
CA ASP A 367 16.34 2.97 20.89
C ASP A 367 15.79 3.98 19.89
N ASP A 368 15.38 3.52 18.71
CA ASP A 368 14.86 4.36 17.63
C ASP A 368 13.48 4.92 17.99
N LEU A 369 12.62 4.13 18.65
CA LEU A 369 11.33 4.60 19.21
C LEU A 369 11.56 5.72 20.23
N ALA A 370 12.40 5.47 21.24
CA ALA A 370 12.70 6.45 22.27
C ALA A 370 13.34 7.71 21.69
N GLN A 371 14.31 7.57 20.79
CA GLN A 371 14.99 8.69 20.16
C GLN A 371 14.03 9.53 19.31
N SER A 372 13.20 8.89 18.48
CA SER A 372 12.29 9.58 17.57
C SER A 372 11.17 10.30 18.31
N TRP A 373 10.57 9.65 19.33
CA TRP A 373 9.57 10.30 20.16
C TRP A 373 10.16 11.49 20.93
N THR A 374 11.33 11.32 21.57
CA THR A 374 11.98 12.43 22.29
C THR A 374 12.30 13.62 21.37
N ARG A 375 12.69 13.36 20.10
CA ARG A 375 12.91 14.42 19.10
C ARG A 375 11.62 15.18 18.77
N CYS A 376 10.49 14.49 18.61
CA CYS A 376 9.19 15.14 18.41
C CYS A 376 8.85 16.08 19.57
N ILE A 377 9.05 15.62 20.81
CA ILE A 377 8.79 16.39 22.03
C ILE A 377 9.73 17.61 22.13
N GLU A 378 11.01 17.45 21.82
CA GLU A 378 11.95 18.58 21.77
C GLU A 378 11.50 19.63 20.73
N TYR A 379 11.01 19.17 19.58
CA TYR A 379 10.67 20.03 18.47
C TYR A 379 9.38 20.80 18.69
N ILE A 380 8.32 20.14 19.17
CA ILE A 380 7.05 20.79 19.52
C ILE A 380 7.21 21.76 20.68
N SER A 381 8.10 21.44 21.63
CA SER A 381 8.47 22.38 22.68
C SER A 381 8.90 23.69 22.02
N LYS A 382 9.83 23.72 21.07
CA LYS A 382 10.33 24.98 20.47
C LYS A 382 9.29 25.83 19.71
N GLN A 383 8.06 25.37 19.47
CA GLN A 383 7.06 26.04 18.59
C GLN A 383 5.97 26.85 19.30
N TYR A 384 6.23 27.33 20.52
CA TYR A 384 5.26 28.11 21.30
C TYR A 384 4.62 29.27 20.54
N ASN A 385 3.28 29.27 20.48
CA ASN A 385 2.43 30.28 19.83
C ASN A 385 2.82 30.63 18.38
N LYS A 386 3.58 29.75 17.74
CA LYS A 386 3.99 29.88 16.34
C LYS A 386 3.20 28.91 15.47
N ASN A 387 3.33 27.63 15.78
CA ASN A 387 2.72 26.56 15.01
C ASN A 387 1.58 25.85 15.76
N VAL A 388 1.67 25.85 17.09
CA VAL A 388 0.69 25.21 17.97
C VAL A 388 0.39 26.12 19.16
N GLY A 389 -0.81 25.95 19.73
CA GLY A 389 -1.18 26.61 20.98
C GLY A 389 -0.39 26.07 22.17
N GLN A 390 -0.21 26.91 23.18
CA GLN A 390 0.48 26.56 24.42
C GLN A 390 -0.14 25.34 25.11
N ASP A 391 -1.48 25.30 25.25
CA ASP A 391 -2.16 24.24 26.00
C ASP A 391 -1.97 22.87 25.32
N PHE A 392 -2.05 22.84 23.99
CA PHE A 392 -1.76 21.64 23.20
C PHE A 392 -0.31 21.18 23.34
N GLN A 393 0.65 22.10 23.29
CA GLN A 393 2.06 21.78 23.53
C GLN A 393 2.26 21.16 24.92
N GLU A 394 1.68 21.77 25.95
CA GLU A 394 1.77 21.27 27.33
C GLU A 394 1.11 19.89 27.45
N GLN A 395 -0.03 19.65 26.79
CA GLN A 395 -0.71 18.35 26.75
C GLN A 395 0.17 17.25 26.12
N ILE A 396 0.79 17.51 24.96
CA ILE A 396 1.66 16.54 24.28
C ILE A 396 2.90 16.22 25.13
N VAL A 397 3.51 17.25 25.73
CA VAL A 397 4.66 17.08 26.63
C VAL A 397 4.25 16.32 27.90
N ARG A 398 3.05 16.57 28.43
CA ARG A 398 2.48 15.88 29.59
C ARG A 398 2.33 14.40 29.31
N GLN A 399 1.70 14.02 28.21
CA GLN A 399 1.51 12.61 27.84
C GLN A 399 2.84 11.85 27.78
N TYR A 400 3.88 12.46 27.21
CA TYR A 400 5.22 11.87 27.19
C TYR A 400 5.84 11.77 28.58
N LEU A 401 5.73 12.83 29.39
CA LEU A 401 6.29 12.85 30.74
C LEU A 401 5.62 11.83 31.66
N GLU A 402 4.30 11.72 31.60
CA GLU A 402 3.52 10.70 32.31
C GLU A 402 4.00 9.30 31.94
N PHE A 403 4.17 9.00 30.65
CA PHE A 403 4.71 7.71 30.20
C PHE A 403 6.10 7.42 30.79
N ILE A 404 7.00 8.41 30.78
CA ILE A 404 8.35 8.24 31.35
C ILE A 404 8.32 8.02 32.87
N LEU A 405 7.43 8.73 33.57
CA LEU A 405 7.25 8.58 35.01
C LEU A 405 6.60 7.23 35.37
N GLN A 406 5.61 6.78 34.59
CA GLN A 406 5.02 5.45 34.69
C GLN A 406 6.08 4.37 34.54
N LEU A 407 6.92 4.45 33.50
CA LEU A 407 8.02 3.51 33.32
C LEU A 407 8.95 3.42 34.53
N LYS A 408 9.15 4.54 35.23
CA LYS A 408 10.09 4.61 36.34
C LYS A 408 9.49 4.25 37.70
N PHE A 409 8.30 4.73 38.00
CA PHE A 409 7.73 4.70 39.36
C PHE A 409 6.44 3.90 39.45
N ALA A 410 5.77 3.62 38.34
CA ALA A 410 4.52 2.88 38.28
C ALA A 410 4.53 1.88 37.12
N SER A 411 5.59 1.08 37.02
CA SER A 411 5.79 0.16 35.90
C SER A 411 4.65 -0.86 35.77
N TYR A 412 3.90 -1.11 36.85
CA TYR A 412 2.69 -1.92 36.86
C TYR A 412 1.54 -1.35 36.00
N GLU A 413 1.49 -0.03 35.76
CA GLU A 413 0.49 0.59 34.86
C GLU A 413 0.76 0.26 33.39
N ILE A 414 2.01 -0.06 33.07
CA ILE A 414 2.44 -0.46 31.72
C ILE A 414 2.51 -1.99 31.62
N LEU A 415 2.88 -2.67 32.71
CA LEU A 415 3.03 -4.13 32.83
C LEU A 415 2.02 -4.70 33.83
N PRO A 416 0.73 -4.85 33.47
CA PRO A 416 -0.34 -5.19 34.41
C PRO A 416 -0.21 -6.58 35.07
N ASP A 417 0.57 -7.50 34.48
CA ASP A 417 0.50 -8.92 34.84
C ASP A 417 1.63 -9.46 35.73
N ARG A 418 2.66 -8.70 36.14
CA ARG A 418 3.81 -9.31 36.84
C ARG A 418 4.41 -8.48 37.97
N LYS A 419 4.53 -9.13 39.13
CA LYS A 419 5.42 -8.75 40.25
C LYS A 419 6.88 -8.84 39.78
N THR A 420 7.43 -7.80 39.17
CA THR A 420 8.85 -7.79 38.81
C THR A 420 9.54 -6.54 39.34
N GLN A 421 10.26 -6.74 40.45
CA GLN A 421 11.45 -5.97 40.76
C GLN A 421 12.45 -6.13 39.61
N GLY A 422 12.75 -5.03 38.92
CA GLY A 422 13.75 -4.97 37.86
C GLY A 422 13.31 -4.06 36.73
N PHE A 423 13.97 -2.91 36.61
CA PHE A 423 13.94 -2.12 35.38
C PHE A 423 14.43 -2.99 34.24
N THR A 424 13.65 -3.10 33.17
CA THR A 424 14.19 -3.66 31.94
C THR A 424 15.18 -2.65 31.34
N ASP A 425 16.18 -3.12 30.60
CA ASP A 425 17.20 -2.28 29.98
C ASP A 425 16.57 -1.21 29.05
N GLU A 426 15.38 -1.50 28.50
CA GLU A 426 14.60 -0.61 27.65
C GLU A 426 14.00 0.57 28.41
N ALA A 427 13.41 0.35 29.59
CA ALA A 427 12.90 1.45 30.41
C ALA A 427 14.04 2.43 30.77
N THR A 428 15.25 1.90 31.03
CA THR A 428 16.46 2.69 31.26
C THR A 428 16.87 3.50 30.03
N LEU A 429 16.68 2.96 28.83
CA LEU A 429 16.98 3.64 27.58
C LEU A 429 16.10 4.89 27.38
N PHE A 430 14.78 4.77 27.52
CA PHE A 430 13.86 5.92 27.42
C PHE A 430 14.22 7.02 28.42
N LEU A 431 14.51 6.63 29.66
CA LEU A 431 14.95 7.55 30.71
C LEU A 431 16.27 8.26 30.36
N ASN A 432 17.24 7.53 29.79
CA ASN A 432 18.53 8.08 29.40
C ASN A 432 18.42 9.05 28.22
N LYS A 433 17.56 8.78 27.24
CA LYS A 433 17.32 9.70 26.11
C LYS A 433 16.71 11.01 26.57
N LEU A 434 15.70 10.96 27.45
CA LEU A 434 15.14 12.17 28.05
C LEU A 434 16.21 12.96 28.82
N LYS A 435 16.97 12.30 29.71
CA LYS A 435 18.06 12.95 30.47
C LYS A 435 19.06 13.63 29.55
N PHE A 436 19.50 12.94 28.49
CA PHE A 436 20.44 13.50 27.52
C PHE A 436 19.86 14.76 26.86
N LYS A 437 18.59 14.74 26.45
CA LYS A 437 17.95 15.88 25.78
C LYS A 437 17.64 17.05 26.71
N LEU A 438 17.26 16.79 27.96
CA LEU A 438 17.11 17.82 28.99
C LEU A 438 18.41 18.60 29.19
N LYS A 439 19.57 17.93 29.20
CA LYS A 439 20.87 18.60 29.30
C LYS A 439 21.17 19.53 28.10
N MET A 440 20.61 19.23 26.94
CA MET A 440 20.93 19.90 25.68
C MET A 440 19.95 21.02 25.29
N SER A 441 18.78 21.12 25.94
CA SER A 441 17.75 22.09 25.57
C SER A 441 17.16 22.80 26.79
N ASP A 442 17.50 24.09 26.98
CA ASP A 442 16.88 24.96 27.98
C ASP A 442 15.36 25.07 27.77
N TYR A 443 14.95 25.12 26.50
CA TYR A 443 13.56 25.24 26.13
C TYR A 443 12.75 24.01 26.61
N LEU A 444 13.22 22.80 26.27
CA LEU A 444 12.57 21.56 26.70
C LEU A 444 12.52 21.46 28.23
N ARG A 445 13.60 21.87 28.92
CA ARG A 445 13.64 21.93 30.39
C ARG A 445 12.53 22.82 30.95
N ASN A 446 12.36 24.02 30.42
CA ASN A 446 11.34 24.96 30.92
C ASN A 446 9.92 24.41 30.77
N VAL A 447 9.60 23.83 29.60
CA VAL A 447 8.25 23.25 29.37
C VAL A 447 8.04 22.02 30.23
N ILE A 448 9.03 21.11 30.32
CA ILE A 448 8.92 19.92 31.19
C ILE A 448 8.74 20.31 32.64
N MET A 449 9.45 21.32 33.15
CA MET A 449 9.28 21.79 34.53
C MET A 449 7.88 22.35 34.77
N LYS A 450 7.38 23.17 33.84
CA LYS A 450 6.02 23.71 33.92
C LYS A 450 4.97 22.60 33.90
N VAL A 451 5.11 21.64 33.00
CA VAL A 451 4.20 20.50 32.89
C VAL A 451 4.29 19.58 34.11
N ALA A 452 5.50 19.36 34.65
CA ALA A 452 5.68 18.58 35.86
C ALA A 452 4.87 19.16 37.03
N ASP A 453 4.81 20.49 37.19
CA ASP A 453 4.00 21.11 38.25
C ASP A 453 2.48 20.90 38.09
N THR A 454 2.02 20.40 36.93
CA THR A 454 0.60 20.19 36.62
C THR A 454 0.16 18.73 36.62
N ILE A 455 1.08 17.78 36.73
CA ILE A 455 0.75 16.34 36.75
C ILE A 455 0.15 16.01 38.11
N ASP A 456 -0.98 15.30 38.11
CA ASP A 456 -1.57 14.75 39.33
C ASP A 456 -0.75 13.54 39.78
N TYR A 457 0.06 13.75 40.80
CA TYR A 457 0.97 12.74 41.32
C TYR A 457 0.34 11.83 42.39
N THR A 458 -0.97 11.90 42.62
CA THR A 458 -1.64 11.08 43.64
C THR A 458 -1.52 9.57 43.41
N HIS A 459 -1.16 9.14 42.19
CA HIS A 459 -0.89 7.73 41.83
C HIS A 459 0.60 7.32 41.84
N TYR A 460 1.52 8.27 42.06
CA TYR A 460 2.97 8.04 42.03
C TYR A 460 3.58 8.38 43.39
N ASN A 461 4.77 7.87 43.72
CA ASN A 461 5.53 8.41 44.86
C ASN A 461 5.89 9.89 44.54
N HIS A 462 5.00 10.80 44.94
CA HIS A 462 4.88 12.21 44.55
C HIS A 462 6.21 12.97 44.58
N GLN A 463 7.00 12.72 45.61
CA GLN A 463 8.26 13.41 45.82
C GLN A 463 9.39 12.82 44.95
N GLU A 464 9.42 11.51 44.77
CA GLU A 464 10.51 10.81 44.08
C GLU A 464 10.55 11.12 42.57
N GLY A 465 9.38 11.25 41.93
CA GLY A 465 9.27 11.61 40.52
C GLY A 465 9.77 13.02 40.22
N LYS A 466 9.29 13.98 41.00
CA LYS A 466 9.70 15.39 40.90
C LYS A 466 11.17 15.58 41.25
N ASP A 467 11.64 14.97 42.33
CA ASP A 467 13.04 15.02 42.75
C ASP A 467 13.96 14.39 41.70
N TRP A 468 13.52 13.29 41.06
CA TRP A 468 14.29 12.69 39.98
C TRP A 468 14.37 13.57 38.73
N LEU A 469 13.28 14.25 38.34
CA LEU A 469 13.29 15.20 37.23
C LEU A 469 14.23 16.38 37.54
N LEU A 470 14.12 16.95 38.75
CA LEU A 470 15.00 18.02 39.22
C LEU A 470 16.47 17.59 39.24
N ALA A 471 16.77 16.38 39.72
CA ALA A 471 18.12 15.81 39.70
C ALA A 471 18.63 15.59 38.26
N SER A 472 17.75 15.18 37.35
CA SER A 472 18.10 14.95 35.94
C SER A 472 18.40 16.25 35.20
N ILE A 473 17.79 17.36 35.62
CA ILE A 473 18.02 18.71 35.08
C ILE A 473 19.25 19.37 35.69
N SER A 474 19.50 19.17 36.99
CA SER A 474 20.62 19.78 37.71
C SER A 474 21.97 19.10 37.47
N ALA A 475 21.98 17.84 37.02
CA ALA A 475 23.18 17.15 36.61
C ALA A 475 23.78 17.79 35.34
N LYS A 476 24.72 18.74 35.52
CA LYS A 476 25.51 19.35 34.43
C LYS A 476 26.05 18.28 33.47
N ALA A 477 26.14 18.62 32.19
CA ALA A 477 26.85 17.80 31.21
C ALA A 477 28.33 17.80 31.59
N SER A 478 28.79 16.68 32.15
CA SER A 478 30.20 16.37 32.35
C SER A 478 30.82 15.86 31.07
#